data_AF-A0A7K1A3L9-F1
#
_entry.id   AF-A0A7K1A3L9-F1
#
_cell.length_a   1.000
_cell.length_b   1.000
_cell.length_c   1.000
_cell.angle_alpha   90.00
_cell.angle_beta   90.00
_cell.angle_gamma   90.00
#
_symmetry.space_group_name_H-M   'P 1'
#
loop_
_entity.id
_entity.type
_entity.pdbx_description
1 polymer ?
#
loop_
_entity_poly.entity_id
_entity_poly.type
_entity_poly.pdbx_seq_one_letter_code
_entity_poly.pdbx_strand_id
1 'polypeptide(L)'
;GSVLRSTDATTLHSSGGADCLVLQGRPIGEPIAQQGPFVMNDEAGLRQTFIDYQRTGFGGWPWPVDGPVHAADRQRFALHPDGRLEEPV
;
A
#
# COMPACT_ATOMS: atom_id res chain seq x y z
N GLY A 1 10.77 13.79 -7.11
CA GLY A 1 10.69 12.81 -8.21
C GLY A 1 10.51 13.56 -9.51
N SER A 2 11.00 13.02 -10.62
CA SER A 2 10.78 13.59 -11.95
C SER A 2 9.65 12.86 -12.64
N VAL A 3 8.73 13.60 -13.26
CA VAL A 3 7.70 13.01 -14.13
C VAL A 3 8.28 12.89 -15.52
N LEU A 4 8.28 11.67 -16.07
CA LEU A 4 8.78 11.37 -17.40
C LEU A 4 7.61 11.15 -18.35
N ARG A 5 7.78 11.57 -19.61
CA ARG A 5 6.90 11.12 -20.69
C ARG A 5 7.24 9.68 -21.00
N SER A 6 6.28 8.78 -20.84
CA SER A 6 6.51 7.34 -21.04
C SER A 6 6.84 6.95 -22.48
N THR A 7 6.64 7.87 -23.44
CA THR A 7 6.93 7.68 -24.87
C THR A 7 8.36 8.07 -25.25
N ASP A 8 9.06 8.78 -24.37
CA ASP A 8 10.32 9.43 -24.71
C ASP A 8 11.47 8.65 -24.08
N ALA A 9 12.53 8.42 -24.86
CA ALA A 9 13.74 7.81 -24.32
C ALA A 9 14.33 8.71 -23.22
N THR A 10 14.63 8.12 -22.06
CA THR A 10 15.22 8.83 -20.91
C THR A 10 16.46 8.08 -20.44
N THR A 11 17.55 8.82 -20.20
CA THR A 11 18.79 8.26 -19.66
C THR A 11 18.95 8.65 -18.20
N LEU A 12 19.28 7.67 -17.36
CA LEU A 12 19.65 7.88 -15.96
C LEU A 12 21.18 7.83 -15.83
N HIS A 13 21.76 8.84 -15.18
CA HIS A 13 23.19 8.92 -14.92
C HIS A 13 23.44 9.10 -13.42
N SER A 14 24.41 8.37 -12.88
CA SER A 14 24.93 8.59 -11.52
C SER A 14 26.46 8.50 -11.51
N SER A 15 27.11 9.42 -10.80
CA SER A 15 28.56 9.46 -10.62
C SER A 15 29.08 8.60 -9.46
N GLY A 16 28.20 8.09 -8.59
CA GLY A 16 28.58 7.40 -7.35
C GLY A 16 27.67 6.23 -6.97
N GLY A 17 26.90 5.69 -7.92
CA GLY A 17 25.85 4.70 -7.66
C GLY A 17 24.51 5.34 -7.30
N ALA A 18 23.40 4.65 -7.55
CA ALA A 18 22.06 5.13 -7.21
C ALA A 18 21.09 3.95 -7.07
N ASP A 19 20.26 4.00 -6.03
CA ASP A 19 19.04 3.21 -5.96
C ASP A 19 17.90 4.04 -6.54
N CYS A 20 17.20 3.49 -7.53
CA CYS A 20 16.08 4.18 -8.15
C CYS A 20 14.93 3.21 -8.46
N LEU A 21 13.71 3.74 -8.40
CA LEU A 21 12.50 3.04 -8.80
C LEU A 21 11.86 3.79 -9.96
N VAL A 22 11.74 3.12 -11.10
CA VAL A 22 11.03 3.64 -12.27
C VAL A 22 9.67 2.96 -12.34
N LEU A 23 8.61 3.76 -12.25
CA LEU A 23 7.23 3.29 -12.32
C LEU A 23 6.56 3.84 -13.59
N GLN A 24 6.00 2.95 -14.40
CA GLN A 24 5.21 3.28 -15.58
C GLN A 24 3.87 2.54 -15.51
N GLY A 25 2.79 3.18 -15.97
CA GLY A 25 1.49 2.55 -16.10
C GLY A 25 0.68 3.17 -17.23
N ARG A 26 -0.22 2.38 -17.82
CA ARG A 26 -1.29 2.90 -18.68
C ARG A 26 -2.35 3.53 -17.78
N PRO A 27 -2.83 4.76 -18.05
CA PRO A 27 -3.92 5.34 -17.29
C PRO A 27 -5.14 4.41 -17.29
N ILE A 28 -5.76 4.22 -16.12
CA ILE A 28 -7.02 3.46 -16.00
C ILE A 28 -8.17 4.20 -16.69
N GLY A 29 -8.17 5.54 -16.62
CA GLY A 29 -9.16 6.38 -17.28
C GLY A 29 -10.48 6.53 -16.52
N GLU A 30 -10.54 6.06 -15.27
CA GLU A 30 -11.70 6.20 -14.40
C GLU A 30 -11.57 7.44 -13.50
N PRO A 31 -12.70 8.04 -13.07
CA PRO A 31 -12.68 9.09 -12.08
C PRO A 31 -12.04 8.62 -10.76
N ILE A 32 -11.46 9.56 -10.04
CA ILE A 32 -10.77 9.31 -8.77
C ILE A 32 -11.37 10.23 -7.72
N ALA A 33 -11.89 9.65 -6.65
CA ALA A 33 -12.28 10.32 -5.42
C ALA A 33 -11.44 9.76 -4.27
N GLN A 34 -10.70 10.62 -3.57
CA GLN A 34 -9.78 10.22 -2.49
C GLN A 34 -10.06 11.01 -1.22
N GLN A 35 -10.13 10.31 -0.08
CA GLN A 35 -10.14 10.92 1.24
C GLN A 35 -9.42 10.02 2.25
N GLY A 36 -8.33 10.53 2.83
CA GLY A 36 -7.52 9.78 3.79
C GLY A 36 -6.99 8.47 3.18
N PRO A 37 -7.22 7.31 3.83
CA PRO A 37 -6.69 6.02 3.38
C PRO A 37 -7.50 5.37 2.24
N PHE A 38 -8.58 6.00 1.77
CA PHE A 38 -9.50 5.41 0.81
C PHE A 38 -9.47 6.15 -0.54
N VAL A 39 -9.46 5.37 -1.62
CA VAL A 39 -9.55 5.83 -3.01
C VAL A 39 -10.66 5.04 -3.69
N MET A 40 -11.64 5.74 -4.25
CA MET A 40 -12.79 5.18 -4.96
C MET A 40 -13.01 5.93 -6.27
N ASN A 41 -14.01 5.53 -7.05
CA ASN A 41 -14.38 6.23 -8.28
C ASN A 41 -15.24 7.48 -8.03
N ASP A 42 -15.99 7.55 -6.94
CA ASP A 42 -16.87 8.69 -6.61
C ASP A 42 -17.03 8.92 -5.09
N GLU A 43 -17.67 10.03 -4.73
CA GLU A 43 -17.92 10.40 -3.33
C GLU A 43 -18.87 9.44 -2.60
N ALA A 44 -19.80 8.81 -3.31
CA ALA A 44 -20.74 7.87 -2.70
C ALA A 44 -20.00 6.61 -2.24
N GLY A 45 -19.07 6.12 -3.07
CA GLY A 45 -18.14 5.05 -2.74
C GLY A 45 -17.29 5.39 -1.53
N LEU A 46 -16.71 6.59 -1.46
CA LEU A 46 -15.96 7.02 -0.27
C LEU A 46 -16.82 6.98 1.00
N ARG A 47 -18.03 7.55 0.95
CA ARG A 47 -18.95 7.57 2.10
C ARG A 47 -19.29 6.15 2.57
N GLN A 48 -19.58 5.26 1.63
CA GLN A 48 -19.87 3.86 1.95
C GLN A 48 -18.66 3.16 2.58
N THR A 49 -17.46 3.34 2.01
CA THR A 49 -16.22 2.77 2.54
C THR A 49 -15.94 3.22 3.97
N PHE A 50 -16.18 4.50 4.30
CA PHE A 50 -16.05 4.98 5.69
C PHE A 50 -17.04 4.30 6.64
N ILE A 51 -18.31 4.14 6.23
CA ILE A 51 -19.32 3.42 7.02
C ILE A 51 -18.89 1.97 7.24
N ASP A 52 -18.43 1.29 6.20
CA ASP A 52 -18.00 -0.11 6.29
C ASP A 52 -16.75 -0.26 7.15
N TYR A 53 -15.80 0.67 7.03
CA TYR A 53 -14.61 0.73 7.90
C TYR A 53 -14.99 0.95 9.36
N GLN A 54 -15.84 1.92 9.67
CA GLN A 54 -16.30 2.19 11.03
C GLN A 54 -17.07 1.01 11.62
N ARG A 55 -17.83 0.29 10.80
CA ARG A 55 -18.64 -0.85 11.24
C ARG A 55 -17.81 -2.12 11.45
N THR A 56 -16.80 -2.36 10.62
CA THR A 56 -16.15 -3.69 10.53
C THR A 56 -14.64 -3.67 10.74
N GLY A 57 -13.98 -2.52 10.71
CA GLY A 57 -12.52 -2.45 10.78
C GLY A 57 -11.86 -3.26 9.68
N PHE A 58 -12.24 -3.03 8.41
CA PHE A 58 -11.78 -3.78 7.23
C PHE A 58 -12.33 -5.22 7.09
N GLY A 59 -13.61 -5.44 7.43
CA GLY A 59 -14.24 -6.76 7.28
C GLY A 59 -14.05 -7.71 8.46
N GLY A 60 -13.63 -7.17 9.62
CA GLY A 60 -13.36 -7.90 10.85
C GLY A 60 -11.88 -7.79 11.20
N TRP A 61 -11.48 -6.65 11.79
CA TRP A 61 -10.12 -6.47 12.25
C TRP A 61 -9.73 -7.62 13.20
N PRO A 62 -8.72 -8.45 12.86
CA PRO A 62 -8.48 -9.71 13.57
C PRO A 62 -7.74 -9.52 14.89
N TRP A 63 -7.30 -8.30 15.19
CA TRP A 63 -6.51 -7.99 16.37
C TRP A 63 -7.37 -7.27 17.43
N PRO A 64 -7.14 -7.53 18.73
CA PRO A 64 -7.88 -6.86 19.81
C PRO A 64 -7.47 -5.40 20.02
N VAL A 65 -6.49 -4.90 19.25
CA VAL A 65 -5.89 -3.57 19.33
C VAL A 65 -5.81 -2.96 17.93
N ASP A 66 -5.74 -1.63 17.84
CA ASP A 66 -5.76 -0.87 16.57
C ASP A 66 -4.66 -1.28 15.58
N GLY A 67 -3.59 -1.93 16.07
CA GLY A 67 -2.65 -2.63 15.22
C GLY A 67 -1.77 -3.58 16.03
N PRO A 68 -1.34 -4.71 15.44
CA PRO A 68 -0.40 -5.60 16.10
C PRO A 68 0.95 -4.90 16.19
N VAL A 69 1.25 -4.31 17.36
CA VAL A 69 2.60 -3.89 17.69
C VAL A 69 3.31 -5.11 18.25
N HIS A 70 4.24 -5.67 17.49
CA HIS A 70 5.08 -6.76 17.97
C HIS A 70 6.07 -6.25 19.02
N ALA A 71 6.38 -7.09 20.00
CA ALA A 71 7.32 -6.75 21.06
C ALA A 71 8.71 -6.41 20.47
N ALA A 72 9.42 -5.47 21.08
CA ALA A 72 10.68 -4.96 20.56
C ALA A 72 11.80 -6.02 20.49
N ASP A 73 11.71 -7.06 21.32
CA ASP A 73 12.62 -8.21 21.33
C ASP A 73 12.26 -9.27 20.27
N ARG A 74 11.10 -9.15 19.62
CA ARG A 74 10.65 -10.08 18.58
C ARG A 74 11.45 -9.86 17.31
N GLN A 75 12.15 -10.90 16.88
CA GLN A 75 12.86 -10.91 15.60
C GLN A 75 11.87 -10.85 14.43
N ARG A 76 12.38 -10.64 13.20
CA ARG A 76 11.54 -10.73 12.00
C ARG A 76 10.87 -12.10 11.95
N PHE A 77 9.66 -12.17 11.43
CA PHE A 77 8.99 -13.43 11.18
C PHE A 77 8.04 -13.28 10.01
N ALA A 78 7.62 -14.38 9.42
CA ALA A 78 6.53 -14.44 8.44
C ALA A 78 5.44 -15.39 8.96
N LEU A 79 4.23 -14.86 9.16
CA LEU A 79 3.05 -15.69 9.40
C LEU A 79 2.32 -15.88 8.07
N HIS A 80 2.30 -17.10 7.57
CA HIS A 80 1.64 -17.46 6.32
C HIS A 80 0.13 -17.68 6.51
N PRO A 81 -0.69 -17.59 5.44
CA PRO A 81 -2.14 -17.82 5.53
C PRO A 81 -2.56 -19.21 6.05
N ASP A 82 -1.67 -20.20 5.95
CA ASP A 82 -1.85 -21.56 6.49
C ASP A 82 -1.51 -21.68 7.99
N GLY A 83 -1.13 -20.57 8.63
CA GLY A 83 -0.73 -20.50 10.04
C GLY A 83 0.74 -20.81 10.29
N ARG A 84 1.54 -21.12 9.26
CA ARG A 84 2.97 -21.40 9.42
C ARG A 84 3.71 -20.13 9.84
N LEU A 85 4.51 -20.24 10.90
CA LEU A 85 5.41 -19.18 11.35
C LEU A 85 6.84 -19.52 10.90
N GLU A 86 7.45 -18.63 10.13
CA GLU A 86 8.85 -18.69 9.73
C GLU A 86 9.65 -17.62 10.48
N GLU A 87 10.72 -18.02 11.14
CA GLU A 87 11.67 -17.14 11.83
C GLU A 87 13.03 -17.21 11.09
N PRO A 88 13.80 -16.11 11.01
CA PRO A 88 15.11 -16.10 10.39
C PRO A 88 16.05 -17.04 11.14
N VAL A 89 16.81 -17.82 10.37
CA VAL A 89 17.87 -18.72 10.85
C VAL A 89 19.10 -17.95 11.30
#